data_AF-A0A091DWH4-F1
#
_entry.id   AF-A0A091DWH4-F1
#
_cell.length_a   1.000
_cell.length_b   1.000
_cell.length_c   1.000
_cell.angle_alpha   90.00
_cell.angle_beta   90.00
_cell.angle_gamma   90.00
#
_symmetry.space_group_name_H-M   'P 1'
#
loop_
_entity.id
_entity.type
_entity.pdbx_description
1 polymer ?
#
loop_
_entity_poly.entity_id
_entity_poly.type
_entity_poly.pdbx_seq_one_letter_code
_entity_poly.pdbx_strand_id
1 'polypeptide(L)'
;MELVLSWVFLAALLKGVRCEVQLVESGGGLVQPEGSLKLSCVTSGFTFSNYYMHWFRQAPGKGLEWVAVSRNKANSYTTEYATSVKGRFTISRDDSTSTLHL
;
A
#
# COMPACT_ATOMS: atom_id res chain seq x y z
N MET A 1 36.77 -17.06 25.90
CA MET A 1 36.39 -17.02 24.48
C MET A 1 34.98 -17.58 24.25
N GLU A 2 34.56 -18.60 25.00
CA GLU A 2 33.21 -19.21 24.93
C GLU A 2 32.03 -18.26 25.23
N LEU A 3 32.14 -17.42 26.27
CA LEU A 3 31.02 -16.56 26.70
C LEU A 3 30.67 -15.49 25.65
N VAL A 4 31.67 -14.89 25.01
CA VAL A 4 31.46 -13.84 23.99
C VAL A 4 30.73 -14.41 22.77
N LEU A 5 31.02 -15.65 22.39
CA LEU A 5 30.35 -16.33 21.28
C LEU A 5 28.88 -16.62 21.60
N SER A 6 28.59 -17.01 22.85
CA SER A 6 27.22 -17.28 23.34
C SER A 6 26.30 -16.05 23.26
N TRP A 7 26.81 -14.86 23.59
CA TRP A 7 26.04 -13.61 23.47
C TRP A 7 25.79 -13.20 22.01
N VAL A 8 26.74 -13.48 21.10
CA VAL A 8 26.57 -13.24 19.65
C VAL A 8 25.47 -14.15 19.07
N PHE A 9 25.40 -15.42 19.50
CA PHE A 9 24.32 -16.33 19.11
C PHE A 9 22.95 -15.88 19.64
N LEU A 10 22.88 -15.35 20.87
CA LEU A 10 21.63 -14.85 21.45
C LEU A 10 21.10 -13.60 20.73
N ALA A 11 21.99 -12.70 20.30
CA ALA A 11 21.63 -11.54 19.48
C ALA A 11 21.15 -11.95 18.06
N ALA A 12 21.67 -13.05 17.51
CA ALA A 12 21.25 -13.59 16.22
C ALA A 12 19.88 -14.32 16.25
N LEU A 13 19.39 -14.69 17.45
CA LEU A 13 18.06 -15.27 17.65
C LEU A 13 16.95 -14.20 17.76
N LEU A 14 17.32 -12.92 17.96
CA LEU A 14 16.42 -11.78 17.79
C LEU A 14 16.26 -11.41 16.30
N LYS A 15 16.09 -12.43 15.43
CA LYS A 15 15.53 -12.20 14.09
C LYS A 15 14.11 -11.72 14.31
N GLY A 16 13.98 -10.40 14.26
CA GLY A 16 12.77 -9.66 14.62
C GLY A 16 11.51 -10.24 14.03
N VAL A 17 10.41 -9.93 14.70
CA VAL A 17 9.03 -10.20 14.26
C VAL A 17 8.93 -9.89 12.76
N ARG A 18 8.84 -10.93 11.92
CA ARG A 18 8.51 -10.75 10.51
C ARG A 18 7.06 -10.30 10.47
N CYS A 19 6.82 -9.05 10.09
CA CYS A 19 5.49 -8.66 9.62
C CYS A 19 5.19 -9.54 8.40
N GLU A 20 4.26 -10.46 8.54
CA GLU A 20 3.87 -11.37 7.47
C GLU A 20 3.33 -10.57 6.27
N VAL A 21 2.68 -9.42 6.52
CA VAL A 21 2.07 -8.52 5.54
C VAL A 21 2.82 -7.19 5.41
N GLN A 22 3.01 -6.73 4.17
CA GLN A 22 3.62 -5.43 3.87
C GLN A 22 2.86 -4.70 2.75
N LEU A 23 2.67 -3.39 2.93
CA LEU A 23 2.19 -2.45 1.91
C LEU A 23 3.22 -1.33 1.80
N VAL A 24 3.80 -1.14 0.62
CA VAL A 24 4.85 -0.14 0.37
C VAL A 24 4.37 0.86 -0.68
N GLU A 25 4.15 2.09 -0.25
CA GLU A 25 3.69 3.17 -1.12
C GLU A 25 4.87 3.92 -1.75
N SER A 26 4.69 4.37 -3.00
CA SER A 26 5.66 5.21 -3.71
C SER A 26 4.97 6.10 -4.76
N GLY A 27 5.74 7.00 -5.37
CA GLY A 27 5.23 7.95 -6.38
C GLY A 27 4.69 9.26 -5.81
N GLY A 28 4.85 9.50 -4.50
CA GLY A 28 4.62 10.81 -3.89
C GLY A 28 5.63 11.87 -4.35
N GLY A 29 5.30 13.16 -4.18
CA GLY A 29 6.23 14.25 -4.48
C GLY A 29 5.55 15.59 -4.72
N LEU A 30 6.35 16.58 -5.09
CA LEU A 30 5.86 17.89 -5.52
C LEU A 30 5.46 17.82 -7.00
N VAL A 31 4.26 18.30 -7.30
CA VAL A 31 3.70 18.37 -8.65
C VAL A 31 3.20 19.79 -8.90
N GLN A 32 3.36 20.27 -10.13
CA GLN A 32 2.82 21.58 -10.53
C GLN A 32 1.28 21.54 -10.47
N PRO A 33 0.61 22.67 -10.23
CA PRO A 33 -0.84 22.75 -10.39
C PRO A 33 -1.26 22.23 -11.78
N GLU A 34 -2.37 21.50 -11.87
CA GLU A 34 -2.85 20.80 -13.08
C GLU A 34 -1.98 19.63 -13.59
N GLY A 35 -0.84 19.36 -12.95
CA GLY A 35 -0.04 18.17 -13.22
C GLY A 35 -0.69 16.89 -12.67
N SER A 36 -0.35 15.76 -13.27
CA SER A 36 -0.75 14.44 -12.77
C SER A 36 0.36 13.79 -11.97
N LEU A 37 -0.01 13.12 -10.89
CA LEU A 37 0.87 12.27 -10.09
C LEU A 37 0.34 10.84 -10.16
N LYS A 38 1.23 9.85 -10.24
CA LYS A 38 0.87 8.44 -10.17
C LYS A 38 1.40 7.87 -8.86
N LEU A 39 0.50 7.38 -8.02
CA LEU A 39 0.87 6.66 -6.81
C LEU A 39 0.90 5.16 -7.09
N SER A 40 1.72 4.42 -6.34
CA SER A 40 1.71 2.97 -6.33
C SER A 40 1.79 2.43 -4.91
N CYS A 41 1.20 1.28 -4.68
CA CYS A 41 1.28 0.51 -3.44
C CYS A 41 1.59 -0.94 -3.79
N VAL A 42 2.82 -1.37 -3.54
CA VAL A 42 3.27 -2.76 -3.73
C VAL A 42 2.97 -3.53 -2.46
N THR A 43 2.35 -4.69 -2.60
CA THR A 43 1.90 -5.49 -1.46
C THR A 43 2.57 -6.86 -1.42
N SER A 44 2.78 -7.39 -0.22
CA SER A 44 3.29 -8.74 -0.01
C SER A 44 2.71 -9.35 1.26
N GLY A 45 2.76 -10.67 1.37
CA GLY A 45 2.29 -11.36 2.58
C GLY A 45 0.84 -11.82 2.59
N PHE A 46 0.10 -11.58 1.50
CA PHE A 46 -1.26 -12.04 1.35
C PHE A 46 -1.60 -12.21 -0.14
N THR A 47 -2.68 -12.94 -0.42
CA THR A 47 -3.19 -13.07 -1.80
C THR A 47 -3.90 -11.79 -2.21
N PHE A 48 -3.15 -10.87 -2.81
CA PHE A 48 -3.61 -9.52 -3.19
C PHE A 48 -4.96 -9.49 -3.94
N SER A 49 -5.18 -10.43 -4.86
CA SER A 49 -6.40 -10.54 -5.66
C SER A 49 -7.68 -10.83 -4.85
N ASN A 50 -7.56 -11.30 -3.60
CA ASN A 50 -8.69 -11.65 -2.73
C ASN A 50 -9.21 -10.47 -1.90
N TYR A 51 -8.47 -9.37 -1.82
CA TYR A 51 -8.80 -8.25 -0.92
C TYR A 51 -9.23 -7.01 -1.67
N TYR A 52 -10.07 -6.21 -1.00
CA TYR A 52 -10.41 -4.87 -1.46
C TYR A 52 -9.26 -3.96 -1.11
N MET A 53 -8.92 -3.06 -2.02
CA MET A 53 -7.83 -2.13 -1.82
C MET A 53 -8.35 -0.71 -1.92
N HIS A 54 -8.11 0.07 -0.87
CA HIS A 54 -8.65 1.41 -0.71
C HIS A 54 -7.53 2.44 -0.72
N TRP A 55 -7.77 3.57 -1.38
CA TRP A 55 -6.96 4.77 -1.21
C TRP A 55 -7.67 5.74 -0.28
N PHE A 56 -6.90 6.31 0.63
CA PHE A 56 -7.31 7.39 1.50
C PHE A 56 -6.33 8.55 1.36
N ARG A 57 -6.77 9.75 1.70
CA ARG A 57 -5.92 10.94 1.79
C ARG A 57 -6.17 11.66 3.10
N GLN A 58 -5.16 12.35 3.58
CA GLN A 58 -5.28 13.18 4.77
C GLN A 58 -4.54 14.50 4.53
N ALA A 59 -5.25 15.61 4.68
CA ALA A 59 -4.64 16.93 4.69
C ALA A 59 -4.15 17.27 6.12
N PRO A 60 -3.09 18.09 6.28
CA PRO A 60 -2.63 18.52 7.59
C PRO A 60 -3.78 19.12 8.42
N GLY A 61 -3.95 18.63 9.66
CA GLY A 61 -5.01 19.07 10.57
C GLY A 61 -6.42 18.60 10.23
N LYS A 62 -6.61 17.74 9.22
CA LYS A 62 -7.91 17.16 8.84
C LYS A 62 -7.97 15.65 9.14
N GLY A 63 -9.21 15.13 9.16
CA GLY A 63 -9.47 13.69 9.24
C GLY A 63 -9.09 12.96 7.95
N LEU A 64 -9.11 11.63 8.03
CA LEU A 64 -8.91 10.74 6.89
C LEU A 64 -10.12 10.83 5.93
N GLU A 65 -9.86 11.06 4.66
CA GLU A 65 -10.88 11.09 3.60
C GLU A 65 -10.70 9.87 2.69
N TRP A 66 -11.78 9.13 2.45
CA TRP A 66 -11.79 8.05 1.47
C TRP A 66 -11.75 8.60 0.04
N VAL A 67 -10.96 7.97 -0.84
CA VAL A 67 -10.72 8.45 -2.22
C VAL A 67 -11.27 7.49 -3.26
N ALA A 68 -10.86 6.22 -3.20
CA ALA A 68 -11.25 5.21 -4.17
C ALA A 68 -11.10 3.79 -3.61
N VAL A 69 -11.75 2.82 -4.25
CA VAL A 69 -11.58 1.39 -3.98
C VAL A 69 -11.49 0.60 -5.28
N SER A 70 -10.65 -0.43 -5.27
CA SER A 70 -10.66 -1.53 -6.24
C SER A 70 -11.07 -2.79 -5.49
N ARG A 71 -12.24 -3.33 -5.84
CA ARG A 71 -12.74 -4.57 -5.25
C ARG A 71 -11.89 -5.76 -5.69
N ASN A 72 -12.04 -6.87 -5.00
CA ASN A 72 -11.32 -8.10 -5.30
C ASN A 72 -11.80 -8.76 -6.61
N LYS A 73 -11.11 -9.84 -7.00
CA LYS A 73 -11.41 -10.63 -8.20
C LYS A 73 -12.83 -11.18 -8.23
N ALA A 74 -13.35 -11.63 -7.08
CA ALA A 74 -14.70 -12.17 -6.97
C ALA A 74 -15.80 -11.13 -7.30
N ASN A 75 -15.47 -9.83 -7.18
CA ASN A 75 -16.36 -8.72 -7.49
C ASN A 75 -15.94 -8.00 -8.79
N SER A 76 -15.36 -8.75 -9.73
CA SER A 76 -14.98 -8.30 -11.07
C SER A 76 -14.07 -7.07 -11.10
N TYR A 77 -13.27 -6.86 -10.04
CA TYR A 77 -12.39 -5.70 -9.91
C TYR A 77 -13.11 -4.34 -10.03
N THR A 78 -14.41 -4.29 -9.69
CA THR A 78 -15.21 -3.06 -9.79
C THR A 78 -14.55 -1.93 -9.00
N THR A 79 -14.52 -0.73 -9.60
CA THR A 79 -13.91 0.46 -8.99
C THR A 79 -14.96 1.48 -8.60
N GLU A 80 -14.76 2.13 -7.45
CA GLU A 80 -15.61 3.22 -6.98
C GLU A 80 -14.73 4.37 -6.49
N TYR A 81 -15.27 5.58 -6.60
CA TYR A 81 -14.55 6.82 -6.31
C TYR A 81 -15.42 7.73 -5.45
N ALA A 82 -14.78 8.49 -4.56
CA ALA A 82 -15.44 9.57 -3.85
C ALA A 82 -15.90 10.65 -4.84
N THR A 83 -17.07 11.23 -4.57
CA THR A 83 -17.69 12.25 -5.44
C THR A 83 -16.74 13.42 -5.71
N SER A 84 -15.89 13.77 -4.75
CA SER A 84 -14.94 14.89 -4.85
C SER A 84 -13.81 14.66 -5.86
N VAL A 85 -13.50 13.41 -6.24
CA VAL A 85 -12.37 13.07 -7.13
C VAL A 85 -12.80 12.35 -8.42
N LYS A 86 -14.09 12.04 -8.54
CA LYS A 86 -14.66 11.35 -9.70
C LYS A 86 -14.33 12.10 -11.00
N GLY A 87 -13.81 11.38 -11.98
CA GLY A 87 -13.38 11.94 -13.28
C GLY A 87 -11.98 12.57 -13.29
N ARG A 88 -11.28 12.62 -12.15
CA ARG A 88 -9.89 13.13 -12.05
C ARG A 88 -8.87 12.07 -11.65
N PHE A 89 -9.31 11.06 -10.91
CA PHE A 89 -8.45 10.00 -10.36
C PHE A 89 -8.75 8.69 -11.08
N THR A 90 -7.73 7.85 -11.28
CA THR A 90 -7.89 6.54 -11.94
C THR A 90 -7.22 5.45 -11.12
N ILE A 91 -8.02 4.66 -10.39
CA ILE A 91 -7.48 3.51 -9.68
C ILE A 91 -7.29 2.35 -10.64
N SER A 92 -6.14 1.69 -10.57
CA SER A 92 -5.87 0.46 -11.34
C SER A 92 -5.09 -0.54 -10.49
N ARG A 93 -5.14 -1.80 -10.89
CA ARG A 93 -4.64 -2.94 -10.14
C ARG A 93 -3.89 -3.89 -11.07
N ASP A 94 -2.74 -4.37 -10.62
CA ASP A 94 -1.96 -5.41 -11.28
C ASP A 94 -1.71 -6.57 -10.30
N ASP A 95 -2.45 -7.67 -10.49
CA ASP A 95 -2.33 -8.87 -9.66
C ASP A 95 -1.01 -9.62 -9.89
N SER A 96 -0.34 -9.42 -11.04
CA SER A 96 0.93 -10.11 -11.34
C SER A 96 2.10 -9.56 -10.52
N THR A 97 2.06 -8.26 -10.23
CA THR A 97 3.05 -7.57 -9.40
C THR A 97 2.53 -7.26 -7.99
N SER A 98 1.28 -7.64 -7.69
CA SER A 98 0.60 -7.30 -6.43
C SER A 98 0.62 -5.79 -6.13
N THR A 99 0.41 -4.99 -7.18
CA THR A 99 0.52 -3.52 -7.13
C THR A 99 -0.84 -2.85 -7.37
N LEU A 100 -1.15 -1.85 -6.55
CA LEU A 100 -2.27 -0.94 -6.74
C LEU A 100 -1.75 0.44 -7.17
N HIS A 101 -2.44 1.09 -8.10
CA HIS A 101 -2.13 2.44 -8.57
C HIS A 101 -3.30 3.40 -8.36
N LEU A 102 -3.00 4.69 -8.24
CA LEU A 102 -3.96 5.81 -8.24
C LEU A 102 -3.46 6.95 -9.13
#